data_AF-A0A3N1B2G8-F1
#
_entry.id   AF-A0A3N1B2G8-F1
#
_cell.length_a   1.000
_cell.length_b   1.000
_cell.length_c   1.000
_cell.angle_alpha   90.00
_cell.angle_beta   90.00
_cell.angle_gamma   90.00
#
_symmetry.space_group_name_H-M   'P 1'
#
loop_
_entity.id
_entity.type
_entity.pdbx_description
1 polymer ?
#
loop_
_entity_poly.entity_id
_entity_poly.type
_entity_poly.pdbx_seq_one_letter_code
_entity_poly.pdbx_strand_id
1 'polypeptide(L)'
;MSGITPYRPTAGNAADGCLDAAADIAASLSQLRDHLVSLDGVGLTDLPAGRLQDLLVGYDIYVRMLDDALHEIAGRLRPSRAVHRAEAILAGGDPR
;
A
#
# COMPACT_ATOMS: atom_id res chain seq x y z
N MET A 1 -1.56 -40.48 8.10
CA MET A 1 -2.43 -39.37 7.67
C MET A 1 -1.75 -38.07 8.03
N SER A 2 -1.01 -37.47 7.08
CA SER A 2 -0.30 -36.21 7.32
C SER A 2 -1.30 -35.06 7.16
N GLY A 3 -1.63 -34.39 8.27
CA GLY A 3 -2.50 -33.23 8.27
C GLY A 3 -1.80 -32.07 7.59
N ILE A 4 -2.25 -31.70 6.39
CA ILE A 4 -1.87 -30.45 5.75
C ILE A 4 -2.58 -29.36 6.55
N THR A 5 -1.88 -28.76 7.51
CA THR A 5 -2.33 -27.53 8.15
C THR A 5 -2.42 -26.48 7.03
N PRO A 6 -3.61 -25.93 6.71
CA PRO A 6 -3.70 -24.88 5.72
C PRO A 6 -2.85 -23.70 6.19
N TYR A 7 -1.92 -23.25 5.35
CA TYR A 7 -1.16 -22.03 5.59
C TYR A 7 -2.15 -20.88 5.69
N ARG A 8 -2.49 -20.49 6.92
CA ARG A 8 -3.12 -19.21 7.18
C ARG A 8 -1.98 -18.20 7.29
N PRO A 9 -1.84 -17.25 6.35
CA PRO A 9 -0.94 -16.14 6.58
C PRO A 9 -1.36 -15.50 7.90
N THR A 10 -0.46 -15.49 8.87
CA THR A 10 -0.66 -14.74 10.11
C THR A 10 -0.89 -13.30 9.72
N ALA A 11 -1.91 -12.66 10.28
CA ALA A 11 -2.35 -11.33 9.86
C ALA A 11 -1.23 -10.27 9.89
N GLY A 12 -0.17 -10.48 10.70
CA GLY A 12 1.08 -9.71 10.63
C GLY A 12 1.78 -9.76 9.27
N ASN A 13 1.92 -10.95 8.68
CA ASN A 13 2.56 -11.13 7.37
C ASN A 13 1.74 -10.49 6.24
N ALA A 14 0.42 -10.43 6.38
CA ALA A 14 -0.46 -9.79 5.38
C ALA A 14 -0.40 -8.26 5.46
N ALA A 15 -0.33 -7.69 6.67
CA ALA A 15 -0.17 -6.25 6.84
C ALA A 15 1.19 -5.75 6.36
N ASP A 16 2.27 -6.47 6.69
CA ASP A 16 3.62 -6.11 6.26
C ASP A 16 3.77 -6.28 4.74
N GLY A 17 3.25 -7.36 4.16
CA GLY A 17 3.22 -7.52 2.70
C GLY A 17 2.37 -6.47 1.96
N CYS A 18 1.32 -5.95 2.61
CA CYS A 18 0.53 -4.85 2.06
C CYS A 18 1.31 -3.53 2.05
N LEU A 19 2.13 -3.26 3.08
CA LEU A 19 2.99 -2.09 3.15
C LEU A 19 4.15 -2.16 2.15
N ASP A 20 4.75 -3.34 1.99
CA ASP A 20 5.79 -3.56 0.98
C ASP A 20 5.25 -3.32 -0.43
N ALA A 21 4.07 -3.87 -0.74
CA ALA A 21 3.40 -3.62 -2.01
C ALA A 21 3.04 -2.14 -2.20
N ALA A 22 2.63 -1.44 -1.13
CA ALA A 22 2.36 0.01 -1.20
C ALA A 22 3.62 0.81 -1.53
N ALA A 23 4.76 0.46 -0.92
CA ALA A 23 6.04 1.10 -1.20
C ALA A 23 6.49 0.87 -2.65
N ASP A 24 6.35 -0.35 -3.17
CA ASP A 24 6.70 -0.68 -4.56
C ASP A 24 5.82 0.07 -5.57
N ILE A 25 4.51 0.17 -5.29
CA ILE A 25 3.56 0.94 -6.10
C ILE A 25 3.93 2.42 -6.07
N ALA A 26 4.20 2.99 -4.89
CA ALA A 26 4.59 4.39 -4.74
C ALA A 26 5.89 4.70 -5.51
N ALA A 27 6.88 3.81 -5.46
CA ALA A 27 8.13 3.96 -6.21
C ALA A 27 7.88 3.94 -7.73
N SER A 28 7.06 3.00 -8.21
CA SER A 28 6.69 2.91 -9.63
C SER A 28 5.94 4.14 -10.13
N LEU A 29 5.05 4.68 -9.29
CA LEU A 29 4.31 5.91 -9.58
C LEU A 29 5.25 7.12 -9.60
N SER A 30 6.19 7.23 -8.65
CA SER A 30 7.21 8.29 -8.69
C SER A 30 8.03 8.27 -9.98
N GLN A 31 8.45 7.08 -10.45
CA GLN A 31 9.18 6.95 -11.70
C GLN A 31 8.35 7.38 -12.91
N LEU A 32 7.07 6.98 -12.97
CA LEU A 32 6.15 7.41 -14.02
C LEU A 32 5.97 8.93 -14.03
N ARG A 33 5.85 9.54 -12.85
CA ARG A 33 5.77 10.99 -12.71
C ARG A 33 7.00 11.69 -13.28
N ASP A 34 8.19 11.21 -12.93
CA ASP A 34 9.45 11.77 -13.43
C ASP A 34 9.56 11.65 -14.95
N HIS A 35 9.10 10.53 -15.53
CA HIS A 35 9.00 10.38 -16.97
C HIS A 35 8.03 11.39 -17.60
N LEU A 36 6.84 11.57 -17.03
CA LEU A 36 5.85 12.53 -17.53
C LEU A 36 6.37 13.98 -17.47
N VAL A 37 7.07 14.34 -16.40
CA VAL A 37 7.73 15.65 -16.27
C VAL A 37 8.85 15.81 -17.31
N SER A 38 9.63 14.76 -17.58
CA SER A 38 10.69 14.81 -18.60
C SER A 38 10.15 15.06 -20.01
N LEU A 39 8.91 14.65 -20.29
CA LEU A 39 8.23 14.86 -21.57
C LEU A 39 7.75 16.31 -21.77
N ASP A 40 7.54 17.08 -20.70
CA ASP A 40 7.18 18.50 -20.79
C ASP A 40 8.24 19.30 -21.56
N GLY A 41 9.51 18.94 -21.37
CA GLY A 41 10.66 19.55 -22.06
C GLY A 41 10.87 19.12 -23.51
N VAL A 42 10.21 18.04 -23.97
CA VAL A 42 10.40 17.48 -25.32
C VAL A 42 9.49 18.17 -26.34
N GLY A 43 8.62 19.09 -25.91
CA GLY A 43 7.74 19.84 -26.81
C GLY A 43 6.66 18.93 -27.38
N LEU A 44 5.76 18.45 -26.51
CA LEU A 44 4.48 17.89 -26.91
C LEU A 44 3.66 19.00 -27.58
N THR A 45 3.94 19.28 -28.86
CA THR A 45 3.42 20.42 -29.63
C THR A 45 1.90 20.48 -29.76
N ASP A 46 1.22 19.36 -29.47
CA ASP A 46 -0.25 19.25 -29.53
C ASP A 46 -0.95 19.34 -28.17
N LEU A 47 -0.21 19.45 -27.06
CA LEU A 47 -0.81 19.62 -25.74
C LEU A 47 -1.00 21.11 -25.44
N PRO A 48 -2.22 21.55 -25.06
CA PRO A 48 -2.44 22.91 -24.60
C PRO A 48 -1.51 23.22 -23.43
N ALA A 49 -0.92 24.42 -23.44
CA ALA A 49 -0.10 24.90 -22.34
C ALA A 49 -0.85 24.71 -21.00
N GLY A 50 -0.20 24.09 -20.03
CA GLY A 50 -0.77 23.82 -18.71
C GLY A 50 -1.59 22.52 -18.57
N ARG A 51 -1.99 21.85 -19.66
CA ARG A 51 -2.77 20.61 -19.56
C ARG A 51 -1.98 19.44 -18.99
N LEU A 52 -0.67 19.39 -19.23
CA LEU A 52 0.22 18.42 -18.59
C LEU A 52 0.36 18.72 -17.09
N GLN A 53 0.45 20.00 -16.71
CA GLN A 53 0.48 20.44 -15.31
C GLN A 53 -0.80 19.98 -14.58
N ASP A 54 -1.97 20.22 -15.17
CA ASP A 54 -3.25 19.79 -14.60
C ASP A 54 -3.34 18.26 -14.46
N LEU A 55 -2.82 17.52 -15.46
CA LEU A 55 -2.74 16.07 -15.40
C LEU A 55 -1.83 15.60 -14.26
N LEU A 56 -0.67 16.24 -14.06
CA LEU A 56 0.26 15.93 -12.98
C LEU A 56 -0.32 16.26 -11.60
N VAL A 57 -1.11 17.33 -11.47
CA VAL A 57 -1.84 17.63 -10.23
C VAL A 57 -2.86 16.53 -9.94
N GLY A 58 -3.66 16.13 -10.93
CA GLY A 58 -4.62 15.03 -10.77
C GLY A 58 -3.92 13.71 -10.42
N TYR A 59 -2.81 13.44 -11.09
CA TYR A 59 -1.95 12.30 -10.82
C TYR A 59 -1.49 12.27 -9.36
N ASP A 60 -0.89 13.35 -8.87
CA ASP A 60 -0.38 13.44 -7.49
C ASP A 60 -1.51 13.23 -6.45
N ILE A 61 -2.73 13.73 -6.73
CA ILE A 61 -3.91 13.50 -5.88
C ILE A 61 -4.27 12.00 -5.83
N TYR A 62 -4.37 11.34 -6.98
CA TYR A 62 -4.76 9.92 -7.02
C TYR A 62 -3.70 9.01 -6.42
N VAL A 63 -2.41 9.30 -6.62
CA VAL A 63 -1.31 8.56 -5.99
C VAL A 63 -1.42 8.63 -4.47
N ARG A 64 -1.66 9.83 -3.93
CA ARG A 64 -1.82 10.02 -2.48
C ARG A 64 -3.05 9.31 -1.92
N MET A 65 -4.18 9.40 -2.62
CA MET A 65 -5.40 8.66 -2.22
C MET A 65 -5.18 7.15 -2.21
N LEU A 66 -4.43 6.63 -3.17
CA LEU A 66 -4.09 5.21 -3.23
C LEU A 66 -3.16 4.81 -2.07
N ASP A 67 -2.13 5.61 -1.80
CA ASP A 67 -1.20 5.38 -0.69
C ASP A 67 -1.92 5.38 0.66
N ASP A 68 -2.78 6.37 0.91
CA ASP A 68 -3.61 6.47 2.12
C ASP A 68 -4.51 5.22 2.27
N ALA A 69 -5.16 4.78 1.18
CA ALA A 69 -6.01 3.59 1.20
C ALA A 69 -5.23 2.30 1.48
N LEU A 70 -4.03 2.14 0.92
CA LEU A 70 -3.17 0.98 1.17
C LEU A 70 -2.68 0.95 2.62
N HIS A 71 -2.31 2.11 3.19
CA HIS A 71 -1.96 2.23 4.60
C HIS A 71 -3.14 1.92 5.52
N GLU A 72 -4.35 2.36 5.17
CA GLU A 72 -5.56 2.03 5.93
C GLU A 72 -5.85 0.52 5.89
N ILE A 73 -5.74 -0.11 4.72
CA ILE A 73 -5.90 -1.56 4.57
C ILE A 73 -4.86 -2.31 5.41
N ALA A 74 -3.58 -1.92 5.33
CA ALA A 74 -2.53 -2.50 6.15
C ALA A 74 -2.82 -2.34 7.65
N GLY A 75 -3.31 -1.17 8.07
CA GLY A 75 -3.74 -0.91 9.45
C GLY A 75 -4.87 -1.84 9.91
N ARG A 76 -5.86 -2.09 9.04
CA ARG A 76 -6.97 -3.03 9.31
C ARG A 76 -6.52 -4.50 9.31
N LEU A 77 -5.47 -4.83 8.54
CA LEU A 77 -4.89 -6.17 8.50
C LEU A 77 -4.03 -6.48 9.73
N ARG A 78 -3.48 -5.47 10.42
CA ARG A 78 -2.75 -5.71 11.67
C ARG A 78 -3.71 -6.29 12.71
N PRO A 79 -3.43 -7.49 13.26
CA PRO A 79 -4.28 -8.07 14.29
C PRO A 79 -4.31 -7.12 15.48
N SER A 80 -5.52 -6.74 15.92
CA SER A 80 -5.67 -5.94 17.13
C SER A 80 -5.01 -6.69 18.28
N ARG A 81 -4.07 -6.03 18.98
CA ARG A 81 -3.32 -6.59 20.13
C ARG A 81 -4.26 -7.15 21.22
N ALA A 82 -5.50 -6.67 21.26
CA ALA A 82 -6.57 -7.17 22.12
C ALA A 82 -7.04 -8.60 21.75
N VAL A 83 -7.06 -8.95 20.46
CA VAL A 83 -7.48 -10.28 19.96
C VAL A 83 -6.43 -11.33 20.33
N HIS A 84 -5.14 -11.05 20.14
CA HIS A 84 -4.08 -11.98 20.55
C HIS A 84 -3.98 -12.15 22.06
N ARG A 85 -4.28 -11.11 22.86
CA ARG A 85 -4.35 -11.24 24.32
C ARG A 85 -5.53 -12.11 24.76
N ALA A 86 -6.69 -11.96 24.13
CA ALA A 86 -7.86 -12.80 24.40
C ALA A 86 -7.61 -14.26 23.99
N GLU A 87 -7.01 -14.50 22.82
CA GLU A 87 -6.62 -15.85 22.38
C GLU A 87 -5.56 -16.48 23.29
N ALA A 88 -4.56 -15.73 23.75
CA ALA A 88 -3.56 -16.23 24.70
C ALA A 88 -4.17 -16.60 26.07
N ILE A 89 -5.09 -15.77 26.58
CA ILE A 89 -5.83 -16.05 27.83
C ILE A 89 -6.74 -17.27 27.67
N LEU A 90 -7.44 -17.41 26.53
CA LEU A 90 -8.32 -18.54 26.24
C LEU A 90 -7.56 -19.84 25.97
N ALA A 91 -6.33 -19.76 25.45
CA ALA A 91 -5.42 -20.90 25.24
C ALA A 91 -4.64 -21.30 26.51
N GLY A 92 -4.89 -20.66 27.66
CA GLY A 92 -4.29 -21.00 28.95
C GLY A 92 -2.86 -20.48 29.15
N GLY A 93 -2.39 -19.54 28.33
CA GLY A 93 -1.10 -18.88 28.50
C GLY A 93 -1.20 -17.72 29.51
N ASP A 94 -0.33 -17.71 30.53
CA ASP A 94 -0.21 -16.62 31.49
C ASP A 94 0.24 -15.33 30.77
N PRO A 95 -0.56 -14.25 30.77
CA PRO A 95 -0.21 -13.00 30.10
C PRO A 95 0.66 -12.15 31.03
N ARG A 96 1.91 -12.56 31.22
CA ARG A 96 2.95 -11.77 31.90
C ARG A 96 4.09 -11.44 30.96
#